data_AF-C7FDH7-F1
#
_entry.id   AF-C7FDH7-F1
#
_cell.length_a   1.000
_cell.length_b   1.000
_cell.length_c   1.000
_cell.angle_alpha   90.00
_cell.angle_beta   90.00
_cell.angle_gamma   90.00
#
_symmetry.space_group_name_H-M   'P 1'
#
loop_
_entity.id
_entity.type
_entity.pdbx_description
1 polymer ?
#
loop_
_entity_poly.entity_id
_entity_poly.type
_entity_poly.pdbx_seq_one_letter_code
_entity_poly.pdbx_strand_id
1 'polypeptide(L)'
;KLNILTTILTLICISCAVDKIDPESKSKTNTKDFENKSQDLEPSTKNLEVLDSPEKKNQEPKVSKLEKIGKKLEAQKEKDSAEIATIDTTVPDFLGPLKTQPYQHLGKNDEMNIKRIIYSSLNYEKQKIDTLKEILEKLLAKPEHQKILERFLYSISLMIQSRLNKGLDKIKKQANTLPEENYNALLIDLESNLKLKENFGKVLNKTIEAYNQDLDNIKSNEDQLAKHMDE
;
A
#
# COMPACT_ATOMS: atom_id res chain seq x y z
N LYS A 1 3.98 -17.97 -12.86
CA LYS A 1 3.01 -18.10 -11.75
C LYS A 1 3.11 -16.82 -10.92
N LEU A 2 1.99 -16.25 -10.47
CA LEU A 2 1.97 -14.96 -9.77
C LEU A 2 1.80 -15.26 -8.28
N ASN A 3 2.83 -14.91 -7.53
CA ASN A 3 3.21 -15.48 -6.25
C ASN A 3 2.77 -14.47 -5.15
N ILE A 4 1.89 -14.83 -4.22
CA ILE A 4 1.23 -13.91 -3.28
C ILE A 4 2.22 -13.11 -2.42
N LEU A 5 2.96 -13.74 -1.52
CA LEU A 5 3.73 -13.03 -0.50
C LEU A 5 4.98 -12.37 -1.11
N THR A 6 5.60 -12.97 -2.11
CA THR A 6 6.72 -12.44 -2.90
C THR A 6 6.23 -11.30 -3.76
N THR A 7 5.10 -11.39 -4.48
CA THR A 7 4.60 -10.24 -5.26
C THR A 7 4.30 -9.07 -4.33
N ILE A 8 3.65 -9.32 -3.19
CA ILE A 8 3.34 -8.27 -2.22
C ILE A 8 4.63 -7.68 -1.61
N LEU A 9 5.60 -8.51 -1.23
CA LEU A 9 6.88 -8.03 -0.69
C LEU A 9 7.69 -7.26 -1.74
N THR A 10 7.72 -7.72 -2.99
CA THR A 10 8.40 -7.02 -4.08
C THR A 10 7.74 -5.66 -4.33
N LEU A 11 6.41 -5.59 -4.27
CA LEU A 11 5.68 -4.32 -4.38
C LEU A 11 5.99 -3.38 -3.20
N ILE A 12 6.15 -3.91 -1.98
CA ILE A 12 6.61 -3.14 -0.82
C ILE A 12 8.04 -2.60 -1.07
N CYS A 13 8.96 -3.42 -1.57
CA CYS A 13 10.32 -3.00 -1.87
C CYS A 13 10.39 -1.93 -2.97
N ILE A 14 9.61 -2.06 -4.04
CA ILE A 14 9.53 -1.05 -5.11
C ILE A 14 8.95 0.26 -4.56
N SER A 15 7.99 0.21 -3.64
CA SER A 15 7.44 1.42 -3.04
C SER A 15 8.38 2.18 -2.10
N CYS A 16 9.44 1.53 -1.60
CA CYS A 16 10.46 2.18 -0.79
C CYS A 16 11.65 2.66 -1.62
N ALA A 17 11.71 2.34 -2.92
CA ALA A 17 12.65 2.96 -3.84
C ALA A 17 12.15 4.36 -4.18
N VAL A 18 12.44 5.33 -3.31
CA VAL A 18 12.64 6.71 -3.76
C VAL A 18 13.71 6.60 -4.83
N ASP A 19 13.42 7.06 -6.05
CA ASP A 19 14.42 7.17 -7.12
C ASP A 19 15.66 7.78 -6.50
N LYS A 20 16.71 6.97 -6.34
CA LYS A 20 18.02 7.50 -6.02
C LYS A 20 18.38 8.29 -7.26
N ILE A 21 18.31 9.62 -7.16
CA ILE A 21 18.98 10.50 -8.08
C ILE A 21 20.44 10.06 -8.04
N ASP A 22 20.85 9.37 -9.10
CA ASP A 22 22.20 8.91 -9.29
C ASP A 22 23.10 10.16 -9.38
N PRO A 23 24.15 10.31 -8.58
CA PRO A 23 25.11 11.37 -8.81
C PRO A 23 26.02 10.93 -9.95
N GLU A 24 25.55 11.07 -11.19
CA GLU A 24 26.38 10.80 -12.36
C GLU A 24 27.45 11.90 -12.50
N SER A 25 28.62 11.57 -11.96
CA SER A 25 29.87 11.43 -12.72
C SER A 25 30.31 12.59 -13.63
N LYS A 26 31.35 13.30 -13.14
CA LYS A 26 32.59 13.68 -13.83
C LYS A 26 32.48 14.11 -15.32
N SER A 27 32.69 15.40 -15.55
CA SER A 27 33.46 15.84 -16.73
C SER A 27 34.72 16.60 -16.29
N LYS A 28 35.87 16.07 -16.67
CA LYS A 28 37.14 16.79 -16.72
C LYS A 28 37.26 17.40 -18.11
N THR A 29 37.40 18.71 -18.22
CA THR A 29 38.23 19.32 -19.26
C THR A 29 38.77 20.66 -18.76
N ASN A 30 40.10 20.75 -18.65
CA ASN A 30 40.85 22.00 -18.50
C ASN A 30 40.70 22.85 -19.78
N THR A 31 40.72 24.19 -19.71
CA THR A 31 41.93 25.02 -19.90
C THR A 31 41.56 26.50 -20.19
N LYS A 32 42.32 27.41 -19.57
CA LYS A 32 42.73 28.79 -19.97
C LYS A 32 42.02 29.98 -19.34
N ASP A 33 42.82 30.64 -18.52
CA ASP A 33 42.74 31.99 -17.98
C ASP A 33 42.51 33.08 -19.04
N PHE A 34 41.75 34.11 -18.67
CA PHE A 34 42.03 35.50 -19.01
C PHE A 34 41.64 36.43 -17.84
N GLU A 35 42.53 37.37 -17.57
CA GLU A 35 42.57 38.27 -16.42
C GLU A 35 41.53 39.41 -16.47
N ASN A 36 41.09 39.81 -15.27
CA ASN A 36 40.74 41.16 -14.78
C ASN A 36 40.36 42.29 -15.77
N LYS A 37 39.17 42.90 -15.57
CA LYS A 37 39.03 44.29 -15.09
C LYS A 37 37.58 44.74 -14.86
N SER A 38 37.43 45.53 -13.80
CA SER A 38 36.30 46.35 -13.35
C SER A 38 35.77 47.33 -14.42
N GLN A 39 34.45 47.56 -14.48
CA GLN A 39 33.80 48.87 -14.23
C GLN A 39 32.28 48.81 -14.45
N ASP A 40 31.57 49.45 -13.51
CA ASP A 40 30.16 49.85 -13.51
C ASP A 40 29.74 50.60 -14.78
N LEU A 41 28.50 50.38 -15.27
CA LEU A 41 27.65 51.38 -15.94
C LEU A 41 26.18 50.89 -16.01
N GLU A 42 25.28 51.82 -15.76
CA GLU A 42 23.84 51.76 -15.42
C GLU A 42 22.85 51.20 -16.48
N PRO A 43 21.54 51.04 -16.15
CA PRO A 43 20.65 50.03 -16.74
C PRO A 43 19.91 50.51 -17.99
N SER A 44 19.78 49.64 -19.00
CA SER A 44 18.91 49.88 -20.15
C SER A 44 17.68 49.00 -20.08
N THR A 45 16.56 49.64 -19.75
CA THR A 45 15.19 49.16 -19.96
C THR A 45 14.97 48.80 -21.42
N LYS A 46 14.71 47.52 -21.70
CA LYS A 46 14.00 47.08 -22.89
C LYS A 46 12.99 46.01 -22.49
N ASN A 47 11.72 46.40 -22.63
CA ASN A 47 10.56 45.52 -22.61
C ASN A 47 10.83 44.32 -23.52
N LEU A 48 11.07 43.15 -22.95
CA LEU A 48 10.83 41.89 -23.64
C LEU A 48 9.44 41.44 -23.24
N GLU A 49 8.61 41.26 -24.27
CA GLU A 49 7.27 40.72 -24.21
C GLU A 49 7.21 39.52 -23.27
N VAL A 50 6.23 39.57 -22.37
CA VAL A 50 5.75 38.42 -21.61
C VAL A 50 5.31 37.37 -22.64
N LEU A 51 6.21 36.45 -22.96
CA LEU A 51 5.82 35.17 -23.54
C LEU A 51 4.98 34.49 -22.47
N ASP A 52 3.67 34.52 -22.68
CA ASP A 52 2.68 33.74 -21.95
C ASP A 52 3.18 32.30 -21.85
N SER A 53 3.73 31.94 -20.69
CA SER A 53 4.07 30.56 -20.39
C SER A 53 2.76 29.76 -20.40
N PRO A 54 2.62 28.73 -21.25
CA PRO A 54 1.46 27.86 -21.23
C PRO A 54 1.57 26.85 -20.09
N GLU A 55 1.80 27.33 -18.86
CA GLU A 55 1.85 26.55 -17.62
C GLU A 55 0.76 26.97 -16.64
N LYS A 56 -0.40 27.39 -17.16
CA LYS A 56 -1.67 27.32 -16.43
C LYS A 56 -2.56 26.25 -17.03
N LYS A 57 -2.05 25.02 -17.10
CA LYS A 57 -2.89 23.83 -17.32
C LYS A 57 -2.93 23.00 -16.04
N ASN A 58 -4.02 23.18 -15.30
CA ASN A 58 -4.62 22.22 -14.38
C ASN A 58 -3.72 21.68 -13.26
N GLN A 59 -3.16 22.56 -12.42
CA GLN A 59 -2.79 22.15 -11.07
C GLN A 59 -4.04 22.20 -10.19
N GLU A 60 -4.60 21.03 -9.91
CA GLU A 60 -5.40 20.90 -8.69
C GLU A 60 -4.54 21.40 -7.52
N PRO A 61 -5.02 22.35 -6.69
CA PRO A 61 -4.21 22.91 -5.62
C PRO A 61 -3.70 21.76 -4.74
N LYS A 62 -2.39 21.65 -4.49
CA LYS A 62 -1.77 20.49 -3.82
C LYS A 62 -2.61 19.96 -2.64
N VAL A 63 -3.08 20.84 -1.75
CA VAL A 63 -3.97 20.50 -0.62
C VAL A 63 -5.16 19.59 -1.01
N SER A 64 -5.75 19.75 -2.20
CA SER A 64 -6.92 18.98 -2.64
C SER A 64 -6.67 17.49 -2.85
N LYS A 65 -5.44 17.04 -3.15
CA LYS A 65 -5.17 15.61 -3.40
C LYS A 65 -5.19 14.78 -2.13
N LEU A 66 -4.40 15.16 -1.11
CA LEU A 66 -4.43 14.49 0.20
C LEU A 66 -5.82 14.57 0.84
N GLU A 67 -6.53 15.69 0.70
CA GLU A 67 -7.92 15.80 1.18
C GLU A 67 -8.86 14.80 0.49
N LYS A 68 -8.75 14.65 -0.84
CA LYS A 68 -9.55 13.65 -1.58
C LYS A 68 -9.22 12.23 -1.15
N ILE A 69 -7.95 11.89 -0.98
CA ILE A 69 -7.53 10.58 -0.46
C ILE A 69 -8.09 10.38 0.95
N GLY A 70 -7.99 11.38 1.81
CA GLY A 70 -8.51 11.34 3.17
C GLY A 70 -10.02 11.05 3.20
N LYS A 71 -10.82 11.80 2.42
CA LYS A 71 -12.27 11.57 2.30
C LYS A 71 -12.60 10.17 1.79
N LYS A 72 -11.86 9.66 0.80
CA LYS A 72 -12.05 8.29 0.29
C LYS A 72 -11.74 7.24 1.35
N LEU A 73 -10.63 7.39 2.07
CA LEU A 73 -10.24 6.46 3.15
C LEU A 73 -11.25 6.46 4.31
N GLU A 74 -11.81 7.63 4.64
CA GLU A 74 -12.83 7.76 5.67
C GLU A 74 -14.14 7.08 5.27
N ALA A 75 -14.65 7.36 4.06
CA ALA A 75 -15.82 6.69 3.52
C ALA A 75 -15.62 5.16 3.43
N GLN A 76 -14.44 4.71 3.02
CA GLN A 76 -14.09 3.30 2.97
C GLN A 76 -14.08 2.66 4.37
N LYS A 77 -13.55 3.36 5.38
CA LYS A 77 -13.53 2.88 6.77
C LYS A 77 -14.94 2.69 7.33
N GLU A 78 -15.85 3.62 7.03
CA GLU A 78 -17.27 3.53 7.41
C GLU A 78 -17.96 2.34 6.73
N LYS A 79 -17.79 2.23 5.40
CA LYS A 79 -18.29 1.08 4.63
C LYS A 79 -17.77 -0.24 5.21
N ASP A 80 -16.46 -0.36 5.42
CA ASP A 80 -15.86 -1.58 5.96
C ASP A 80 -16.47 -1.95 7.31
N SER A 81 -16.64 -0.97 8.20
CA SER A 81 -17.22 -1.21 9.51
C SER A 81 -18.66 -1.72 9.44
N ALA A 82 -19.48 -1.20 8.52
CA ALA A 82 -20.85 -1.68 8.30
C ALA A 82 -20.89 -3.10 7.69
N GLU A 83 -20.07 -3.36 6.67
CA GLU A 83 -20.00 -4.65 5.99
C GLU A 83 -19.44 -5.75 6.90
N ILE A 84 -18.38 -5.45 7.66
CA ILE A 84 -17.80 -6.38 8.65
C ILE A 84 -18.83 -6.72 9.71
N ALA A 85 -19.55 -5.74 10.24
CA ALA A 85 -20.60 -5.99 11.23
C ALA A 85 -21.67 -6.94 10.67
N THR A 86 -22.10 -6.73 9.43
CA THR A 86 -23.05 -7.62 8.75
C THR A 86 -22.48 -9.04 8.60
N ILE A 87 -21.26 -9.18 8.08
CA ILE A 87 -20.64 -10.50 7.87
C ILE A 87 -20.45 -11.25 9.19
N ASP A 88 -19.95 -10.58 10.23
CA ASP A 88 -19.65 -11.19 11.53
C ASP A 88 -20.92 -11.76 12.21
N THR A 89 -22.13 -11.30 11.86
CA THR A 89 -23.38 -11.93 12.32
C THR A 89 -23.60 -13.33 11.73
N THR A 90 -23.03 -13.62 10.57
CA THR A 90 -23.28 -14.85 9.81
C THR A 90 -22.04 -15.74 9.66
N VAL A 91 -20.84 -15.18 9.84
CA VAL A 91 -19.54 -15.86 9.90
C VAL A 91 -18.92 -15.49 11.24
N PRO A 92 -19.41 -16.06 12.36
CA PRO A 92 -18.90 -15.71 13.66
C PRO A 92 -17.42 -16.10 13.75
N ASP A 93 -16.62 -15.13 14.16
CA ASP A 93 -15.21 -15.26 14.51
C ASP A 93 -14.28 -15.85 13.43
N PHE A 94 -14.12 -15.11 12.33
CA PHE A 94 -13.15 -15.44 11.27
C PHE A 94 -11.71 -15.61 11.80
N LEU A 95 -11.26 -14.76 12.73
CA LEU A 95 -9.86 -14.75 13.18
C LEU A 95 -9.58 -15.68 14.35
N GLY A 96 -10.56 -15.98 15.21
CA GLY A 96 -10.35 -16.74 16.44
C GLY A 96 -9.60 -18.06 16.25
N PRO A 97 -10.07 -18.96 15.37
CA PRO A 97 -9.40 -20.23 15.10
C PRO A 97 -8.01 -20.07 14.47
N LEU A 98 -7.73 -18.91 13.85
CA LEU A 98 -6.50 -18.62 13.13
C LEU A 98 -5.43 -17.97 14.02
N LYS A 99 -5.73 -17.66 15.28
CA LYS A 99 -4.79 -17.03 16.22
C LYS A 99 -3.73 -18.01 16.68
N THR A 100 -2.48 -17.72 16.33
CA THR A 100 -1.32 -18.44 16.85
C THR A 100 -0.85 -17.86 18.19
N GLN A 101 0.02 -18.58 18.90
CA GLN A 101 0.48 -18.20 20.25
C GLN A 101 1.06 -16.76 20.34
N PRO A 102 1.88 -16.28 19.39
CA PRO A 102 2.36 -14.89 19.40
C PRO A 102 1.26 -13.84 19.25
N TYR A 103 0.10 -14.21 18.69
CA TYR A 103 -1.00 -13.30 18.35
C TYR A 103 -2.31 -13.64 19.09
N GLN A 104 -2.25 -14.47 20.14
CA GLN A 104 -3.41 -14.90 20.91
C GLN A 104 -4.17 -13.72 21.55
N HIS A 105 -3.43 -12.66 21.90
CA HIS A 105 -3.96 -11.45 22.54
C HIS A 105 -4.01 -10.25 21.59
N LEU A 106 -4.22 -10.49 20.28
CA LEU A 106 -4.33 -9.42 19.29
C LEU A 106 -5.42 -8.42 19.70
N GLY A 107 -5.10 -7.13 19.67
CA GLY A 107 -6.04 -6.08 20.06
C GLY A 107 -7.21 -5.98 19.08
N LYS A 108 -8.39 -5.57 19.57
CA LYS A 108 -9.60 -5.40 18.74
C LYS A 108 -9.37 -4.49 17.51
N ASN A 109 -8.53 -3.48 17.64
CA ASN A 109 -8.20 -2.58 16.54
C ASN A 109 -7.40 -3.31 15.44
N ASP A 110 -6.47 -4.17 15.82
CA ASP A 110 -5.64 -4.92 14.87
C ASP A 110 -6.44 -6.03 14.20
N GLU A 111 -7.30 -6.73 14.95
CA GLU A 111 -8.28 -7.66 14.38
C GLU A 111 -9.17 -6.97 13.33
N MET A 112 -9.72 -5.80 13.68
CA MET A 112 -10.53 -5.02 12.76
C MET A 112 -9.74 -4.61 11.53
N ASN A 113 -8.46 -4.25 11.68
CA ASN A 113 -7.61 -3.86 10.56
C ASN A 113 -7.33 -5.02 9.59
N ILE A 114 -7.10 -6.22 10.12
CA ILE A 114 -6.97 -7.44 9.31
C ILE A 114 -8.28 -7.70 8.55
N LYS A 115 -9.43 -7.65 9.23
CA LYS A 115 -10.75 -7.84 8.60
C LYS A 115 -11.01 -6.81 7.50
N ARG A 116 -10.69 -5.53 7.71
CA ARG A 116 -10.82 -4.47 6.69
C ARG A 116 -10.08 -4.82 5.41
N ILE A 117 -8.82 -5.26 5.52
CA ILE A 117 -8.03 -5.62 4.34
C ILE A 117 -8.57 -6.85 3.66
N ILE A 118 -8.83 -7.92 4.41
CA ILE A 118 -9.25 -9.19 3.84
C ILE A 118 -10.65 -9.09 3.22
N TYR A 119 -11.64 -8.61 3.97
CA TYR A 119 -13.03 -8.62 3.53
C TYR A 119 -13.23 -7.65 2.36
N SER A 120 -12.65 -6.44 2.41
CA SER A 120 -12.75 -5.51 1.28
C SER A 120 -12.02 -6.01 0.03
N SER A 121 -10.93 -6.77 0.20
CA SER A 121 -10.22 -7.40 -0.92
C SER A 121 -11.03 -8.50 -1.60
N LEU A 122 -11.90 -9.16 -0.84
CA LEU A 122 -12.81 -10.20 -1.33
C LEU A 122 -14.20 -9.64 -1.68
N ASN A 123 -14.32 -8.32 -1.85
CA ASN A 123 -15.58 -7.61 -2.11
C ASN A 123 -16.70 -7.93 -1.12
N TYR A 124 -16.36 -8.29 0.12
CA TYR A 124 -17.30 -8.69 1.17
C TYR A 124 -18.12 -9.95 0.79
N GLU A 125 -17.68 -10.71 -0.21
CA GLU A 125 -18.36 -11.92 -0.67
C GLU A 125 -18.12 -13.05 0.34
N LYS A 126 -19.17 -13.40 1.10
CA LYS A 126 -19.12 -14.42 2.16
C LYS A 126 -18.47 -15.73 1.70
N GLN A 127 -18.86 -16.24 0.53
CA GLN A 127 -18.31 -17.49 -0.01
C GLN A 127 -16.79 -17.43 -0.16
N LYS A 128 -16.24 -16.30 -0.66
CA LYS A 128 -14.79 -16.13 -0.80
C LYS A 128 -14.10 -16.02 0.56
N ILE A 129 -14.75 -15.39 1.54
CA ILE A 129 -14.23 -15.28 2.92
C ILE A 129 -14.17 -16.66 3.57
N ASP A 130 -15.22 -17.47 3.40
CA ASP A 130 -15.26 -18.85 3.91
C ASP A 130 -14.20 -19.72 3.22
N THR A 131 -14.01 -19.60 1.90
CA THR A 131 -12.92 -20.27 1.18
C THR A 131 -11.54 -19.85 1.70
N LEU A 132 -11.33 -18.55 1.95
CA LEU A 132 -10.07 -18.09 2.53
C LEU A 132 -9.86 -18.66 3.94
N LYS A 133 -10.92 -18.73 4.75
CA LYS A 133 -10.84 -19.33 6.09
C LYS A 133 -10.37 -20.78 6.00
N GLU A 134 -10.95 -21.58 5.10
CA GLU A 134 -10.54 -22.96 4.85
C GLU A 134 -9.06 -23.08 4.45
N ILE A 135 -8.60 -22.22 3.53
CA ILE A 135 -7.18 -22.16 3.12
C ILE A 135 -6.28 -21.91 4.33
N LEU A 136 -6.62 -20.92 5.15
CA LEU A 136 -5.80 -20.53 6.30
C LEU A 136 -5.82 -21.60 7.40
N GLU A 137 -6.95 -22.26 7.64
CA GLU A 137 -7.03 -23.40 8.58
C GLU A 137 -6.16 -24.57 8.13
N LYS A 138 -6.09 -24.86 6.82
CA LYS A 138 -5.17 -25.88 6.27
C LYS A 138 -3.70 -25.52 6.50
N LEU A 139 -3.33 -24.25 6.32
CA LEU A 139 -1.97 -23.80 6.64
C LEU A 139 -1.69 -23.91 8.14
N LEU A 140 -2.67 -23.64 9.00
CA LEU A 140 -2.49 -23.71 10.45
C LEU A 140 -2.29 -25.15 10.95
N ALA A 141 -2.91 -26.14 10.29
CA ALA A 141 -2.85 -27.53 10.71
C ALA A 141 -1.43 -28.11 10.73
N LYS A 142 -0.50 -27.53 9.97
CA LYS A 142 0.91 -27.93 9.91
C LYS A 142 1.82 -26.85 10.53
N PRO A 143 2.59 -27.16 11.59
CA PRO A 143 3.48 -26.19 12.23
C PRO A 143 4.49 -25.54 11.28
N GLU A 144 4.94 -26.25 10.26
CA GLU A 144 5.89 -25.74 9.25
C GLU A 144 5.27 -24.66 8.34
N HIS A 145 3.95 -24.66 8.17
CA HIS A 145 3.21 -23.69 7.36
C HIS A 145 2.68 -22.50 8.18
N GLN A 146 2.72 -22.59 9.51
CA GLN A 146 2.21 -21.54 10.40
C GLN A 146 2.81 -20.15 10.11
N LYS A 147 4.11 -20.09 9.78
CA LYS A 147 4.79 -18.82 9.45
C LYS A 147 4.21 -18.13 8.22
N ILE A 148 3.69 -18.90 7.26
CA ILE A 148 3.08 -18.40 6.02
C ILE A 148 1.77 -17.70 6.36
N LEU A 149 0.94 -18.35 7.18
CA LEU A 149 -0.29 -17.77 7.71
C LEU A 149 -0.01 -16.50 8.54
N GLU A 150 0.97 -16.55 9.44
CA GLU A 150 1.32 -15.40 10.27
C GLU A 150 1.81 -14.21 9.43
N ARG A 151 2.60 -14.48 8.39
CA ARG A 151 3.07 -13.46 7.44
C ARG A 151 1.89 -12.86 6.67
N PHE A 152 0.96 -13.68 6.19
CA PHE A 152 -0.22 -13.22 5.46
C PHE A 152 -1.14 -12.35 6.33
N LEU A 153 -1.53 -12.84 7.52
CA LEU A 153 -2.47 -12.17 8.41
C LEU A 153 -1.82 -10.98 9.15
N TYR A 154 -0.73 -11.24 9.88
CA TYR A 154 -0.23 -10.30 10.88
C TYR A 154 0.89 -9.41 10.34
N SER A 155 1.70 -9.90 9.39
CA SER A 155 2.74 -9.05 8.81
C SER A 155 2.20 -8.19 7.68
N ILE A 156 1.46 -8.76 6.73
CA ILE A 156 1.02 -8.03 5.53
C ILE A 156 -0.31 -7.34 5.72
N SER A 157 -1.37 -8.09 6.04
CA SER A 157 -2.73 -7.52 6.07
C SER A 157 -2.82 -6.41 7.13
N LEU A 158 -2.34 -6.66 8.33
CA LEU A 158 -2.30 -5.66 9.40
C LEU A 158 -1.44 -4.43 9.03
N MET A 159 -0.25 -4.63 8.43
CA MET A 159 0.64 -3.53 8.05
C MET A 159 0.00 -2.58 7.03
N ILE A 160 -0.60 -3.11 5.96
CA ILE A 160 -1.22 -2.29 4.92
C ILE A 160 -2.28 -1.38 5.54
N GLN A 161 -3.20 -1.94 6.32
CA GLN A 161 -4.25 -1.13 6.94
C GLN A 161 -3.71 -0.14 7.96
N SER A 162 -2.71 -0.53 8.75
CA SER A 162 -2.11 0.33 9.77
C SER A 162 -1.43 1.55 9.16
N ARG A 163 -0.74 1.38 8.01
CA ARG A 163 -0.14 2.48 7.26
C ARG A 163 -1.19 3.43 6.68
N LEU A 164 -2.26 2.90 6.09
CA LEU A 164 -3.38 3.71 5.59
C LEU A 164 -4.07 4.49 6.71
N ASN A 165 -4.32 3.86 7.86
CA ASN A 165 -4.91 4.54 9.03
C ASN A 165 -3.99 5.66 9.55
N LYS A 166 -2.69 5.41 9.66
CA LYS A 166 -1.70 6.41 10.09
C LYS A 166 -1.64 7.59 9.12
N GLY A 167 -1.70 7.33 7.82
CA GLY A 167 -1.75 8.38 6.81
C GLY A 167 -3.03 9.21 6.88
N LEU A 168 -4.19 8.58 7.07
CA LEU A 168 -5.46 9.27 7.30
C LEU A 168 -5.41 10.17 8.55
N ASP A 169 -4.84 9.68 9.65
CA ASP A 169 -4.69 10.47 10.88
C ASP A 169 -3.78 11.69 10.67
N LYS A 170 -2.70 11.55 9.88
CA LYS A 170 -1.84 12.69 9.50
C LYS A 170 -2.59 13.72 8.66
N ILE A 171 -3.37 13.27 7.68
CA ILE A 171 -4.20 14.16 6.85
C ILE A 171 -5.15 14.97 7.75
N LYS A 172 -5.90 14.29 8.63
CA LYS A 172 -6.88 14.94 9.52
C LYS A 172 -6.26 15.98 10.45
N LYS A 173 -5.04 15.72 10.95
CA LYS A 173 -4.38 16.63 11.90
C LYS A 173 -3.69 17.81 11.23
N GLN A 174 -3.12 17.63 10.04
CA GLN A 174 -2.07 18.53 9.56
C GLN A 174 -2.09 18.81 8.04
N ALA A 175 -3.03 18.27 7.24
CA ALA A 175 -2.94 18.37 5.77
C ALA A 175 -2.71 19.81 5.25
N ASN A 176 -3.29 20.82 5.90
CA ASN A 176 -3.23 22.22 5.49
C ASN A 176 -2.02 22.99 6.05
N THR A 177 -1.24 22.37 6.94
CA THR A 177 -0.10 22.98 7.64
C THR A 177 1.21 22.23 7.40
N LEU A 178 1.19 21.15 6.60
CA LEU A 178 2.39 20.40 6.25
C LEU A 178 3.31 21.23 5.34
N PRO A 179 4.62 21.30 5.65
CA PRO A 179 5.63 21.74 4.69
C PRO A 179 5.57 20.92 3.41
N GLU A 180 5.92 21.52 2.27
CA GLU A 180 5.79 20.90 0.95
C GLU A 180 6.46 19.53 0.83
N GLU A 181 7.67 19.38 1.37
CA GLU A 181 8.40 18.11 1.38
C GLU A 181 7.63 17.02 2.12
N ASN A 182 7.10 17.35 3.30
CA ASN A 182 6.32 16.41 4.12
C ASN A 182 4.97 16.08 3.48
N TYR A 183 4.35 17.06 2.80
CA TYR A 183 3.14 16.84 2.02
C TYR A 183 3.40 15.81 0.91
N ASN A 184 4.46 16.01 0.12
CA ASN A 184 4.80 15.13 -1.01
C ASN A 184 5.16 13.73 -0.53
N ALA A 185 5.96 13.62 0.54
CA ALA A 185 6.30 12.33 1.14
C ALA A 185 5.06 11.56 1.63
N LEU A 186 4.11 12.25 2.27
CA LEU A 186 2.85 11.64 2.71
C LEU A 186 1.97 11.20 1.53
N LEU A 187 1.92 12.00 0.46
CA LEU A 187 1.17 11.66 -0.75
C LEU A 187 1.73 10.39 -1.41
N ILE A 188 3.04 10.32 -1.61
CA ILE A 188 3.73 9.15 -2.19
C ILE A 188 3.50 7.90 -1.33
N ASP A 189 3.65 8.01 -0.01
CA ASP A 189 3.43 6.88 0.92
C ASP A 189 1.98 6.37 0.82
N LEU A 190 0.99 7.26 0.82
CA LEU A 190 -0.42 6.87 0.71
C LEU A 190 -0.77 6.24 -0.63
N GLU A 191 -0.33 6.83 -1.74
CA GLU A 191 -0.56 6.29 -3.09
C GLU A 191 0.06 4.90 -3.25
N SER A 192 1.27 4.72 -2.73
CA SER A 192 1.93 3.42 -2.65
C SER A 192 1.10 2.39 -1.87
N ASN A 193 0.69 2.72 -0.64
CA ASN A 193 -0.05 1.78 0.21
C ASN A 193 -1.44 1.45 -0.38
N LEU A 194 -2.08 2.40 -1.08
CA LEU A 194 -3.31 2.16 -1.82
C LEU A 194 -3.10 1.18 -2.98
N LYS A 195 -2.03 1.36 -3.76
CA LYS A 195 -1.66 0.43 -4.84
C LYS A 195 -1.32 -0.96 -4.28
N LEU A 196 -0.65 -1.01 -3.13
CA LEU A 196 -0.36 -2.27 -2.44
C LEU A 196 -1.64 -2.98 -2.00
N LYS A 197 -2.62 -2.26 -1.43
CA LYS A 197 -3.93 -2.80 -1.09
C LYS A 197 -4.67 -3.36 -2.32
N GLU A 198 -4.64 -2.63 -3.44
CA GLU A 198 -5.27 -3.08 -4.68
C GLU A 198 -4.63 -4.38 -5.19
N ASN A 199 -3.29 -4.43 -5.22
CA ASN A 199 -2.56 -5.60 -5.68
C ASN A 199 -2.75 -6.80 -4.74
N PHE A 200 -2.75 -6.58 -3.43
CA PHE A 200 -3.11 -7.59 -2.44
C PHE A 200 -4.47 -8.21 -2.79
N GLY A 201 -5.49 -7.39 -3.05
CA GLY A 201 -6.82 -7.89 -3.40
C GLY A 201 -6.86 -8.67 -4.72
N LYS A 202 -6.17 -8.20 -5.76
CA LYS A 202 -6.07 -8.93 -7.04
C LYS A 202 -5.46 -10.30 -6.87
N VAL A 203 -4.37 -10.40 -6.11
CA VAL A 203 -3.65 -11.66 -5.92
C VAL A 203 -4.42 -12.61 -5.00
N LEU A 204 -5.08 -12.07 -3.97
CA LEU A 204 -5.96 -12.85 -3.11
C LEU A 204 -7.13 -13.47 -3.90
N ASN A 205 -7.82 -12.70 -4.76
CA ASN A 205 -8.92 -13.24 -5.58
C ASN A 205 -8.43 -14.36 -6.52
N LYS A 206 -7.27 -14.19 -7.17
CA LYS A 206 -6.67 -15.25 -8.01
C LYS A 206 -6.37 -16.52 -7.22
N THR A 207 -6.01 -16.39 -5.95
CA THR A 207 -5.76 -17.53 -5.07
C THR A 207 -7.03 -18.26 -4.72
N ILE A 208 -8.11 -17.53 -4.42
CA ILE A 208 -9.44 -18.13 -4.21
C ILE A 208 -9.89 -18.88 -5.48
N GLU A 209 -9.71 -18.29 -6.66
CA GLU A 209 -10.02 -18.92 -7.94
C GLU A 209 -9.21 -20.20 -8.17
N ALA A 210 -7.89 -20.12 -8.00
CA ALA A 210 -6.98 -21.26 -8.16
C ALA A 210 -7.32 -22.39 -7.19
N TYR A 211 -7.65 -22.06 -5.94
CA TYR A 211 -8.04 -23.03 -4.92
C TYR A 211 -9.35 -23.71 -5.26
N ASN A 212 -10.36 -22.94 -5.69
CA ASN A 212 -11.66 -23.48 -6.07
C ASN A 212 -11.58 -24.42 -7.29
N GLN A 213 -10.65 -24.15 -8.20
CA GLN A 213 -10.38 -24.97 -9.38
C GLN A 213 -9.40 -26.14 -9.12
N ASP A 214 -8.87 -26.25 -7.89
CA ASP A 214 -7.76 -27.15 -7.53
C ASP A 214 -6.56 -27.06 -8.51
N LEU A 215 -6.27 -25.85 -9.01
CA LEU A 215 -5.13 -25.63 -9.89
C LEU A 215 -3.84 -26.01 -9.15
N ASP A 216 -2.94 -26.70 -9.85
CA ASP A 216 -1.69 -27.21 -9.27
C ASP A 216 -1.88 -28.10 -8.02
N ASN A 217 -3.07 -28.65 -7.82
CA ASN A 217 -3.46 -29.46 -6.65
C ASN A 217 -3.41 -28.69 -5.31
N ILE A 218 -3.55 -27.36 -5.30
CA ILE A 218 -3.45 -26.57 -4.06
C ILE A 218 -4.62 -26.78 -3.10
N LYS A 219 -5.75 -27.36 -3.53
CA LYS A 219 -6.85 -27.74 -2.64
C LYS A 219 -6.62 -29.11 -2.01
N SER A 220 -6.06 -30.04 -2.78
CA SER A 220 -5.84 -31.43 -2.36
C SER A 220 -4.48 -31.69 -1.72
N ASN A 221 -3.50 -30.80 -1.92
CA ASN A 221 -2.14 -30.92 -1.38
C ASN A 221 -1.73 -29.68 -0.57
N GLU A 222 -1.59 -29.86 0.74
CA GLU A 222 -1.24 -28.78 1.68
C GLU A 222 0.15 -28.19 1.45
N ASP A 223 1.11 -28.97 0.94
CA ASP A 223 2.48 -28.47 0.70
C ASP A 223 2.51 -27.62 -0.58
N GLN A 224 1.70 -27.99 -1.60
CA GLN A 224 1.49 -27.13 -2.77
C GLN A 224 0.73 -25.86 -2.40
N LEU A 225 -0.26 -25.95 -1.50
CA LEU A 225 -0.95 -24.78 -0.97
C LEU A 225 0.01 -23.83 -0.25
N ALA A 226 0.82 -24.36 0.66
CA ALA A 226 1.82 -23.60 1.39
C ALA A 226 2.81 -22.94 0.43
N LYS A 227 3.31 -23.67 -0.56
CA LYS A 227 4.18 -23.12 -1.60
C LYS A 227 3.51 -21.99 -2.36
N HIS A 228 2.27 -22.17 -2.83
CA HIS A 228 1.51 -21.14 -3.56
C HIS A 228 1.28 -19.88 -2.71
N MET A 229 1.08 -20.07 -1.40
CA MET A 229 0.85 -18.98 -0.46
C MET A 229 2.15 -18.27 -0.06
N ASP A 230 3.28 -18.97 0.07
CA ASP A 230 4.57 -18.37 0.51
C ASP A 230 5.35 -17.68 -0.60
N GLU A 231 5.25 -18.24 -1.80
CA GLU A 231 5.55 -17.56 -3.04
C GLU A 231 4.66 -16.32 -3.12
#